data_AF-A0A534KPU4-F1
#
_entry.id   AF-A0A534KPU4-F1
#
_cell.length_a   1.000
_cell.length_b   1.000
_cell.length_c   1.000
_cell.angle_alpha   90.00
_cell.angle_beta   90.00
_cell.angle_gamma   90.00
#
_symmetry.space_group_name_H-M   'P 1'
#
loop_
_entity.id
_entity.type
_entity.pdbx_description
1 polymer ?
#
loop_
_entity_poly.entity_id
_entity_poly.type
_entity_poly.pdbx_seq_one_letter_code
_entity_poly.pdbx_strand_id
1 'polypeptide(L)'
;MVVLRQISDATVGPTEEISRQIRQTIIASKEAGTLQISDEQVNAYVEFLRLTLEAAFQAKHRAGLERYWPVSRIAVKTAEQIGYDAVSAFRKVIVGQIGAKELDLVAPSDMWRGMKIDVQVHMDSVSAAYKLWARKIEILLRSQDAWKIKAGLDRGEYAVGIEGQRVRIDPSMVSFVESIPEYVVEEPFEGGVVYLDTRMSKELIAEGYAKEIANLVREARKDMRLADDRIVEIELVAGKPFRAMLQPWKDMILRDSNALDLQFVTEPDANSYVIEAGLGDETFLLGVRAAEM
;
A
#
# COMPACT_ATOMS: atom_id res chain seq x y z
N MET A 1 -26.73 0.83 -29.41
CA MET A 1 -25.64 0.80 -28.42
C MET A 1 -25.84 -0.43 -27.56
N VAL A 2 -24.98 -1.45 -27.72
CA VAL A 2 -25.05 -2.69 -26.94
C VAL A 2 -24.01 -2.58 -25.83
N VAL A 3 -24.46 -2.51 -24.57
CA VAL A 3 -23.57 -2.57 -23.41
C VAL A 3 -23.07 -4.01 -23.29
N LEU A 4 -21.78 -4.23 -23.48
CA LEU A 4 -21.22 -5.58 -23.57
C LEU A 4 -20.79 -6.14 -22.20
N ARG A 5 -20.63 -5.29 -21.17
CA ARG A 5 -20.18 -5.76 -19.85
C ARG A 5 -20.41 -4.72 -18.74
N GLN A 6 -20.89 -5.20 -17.58
CA GLN A 6 -20.81 -4.52 -16.27
C GLN A 6 -19.77 -5.28 -15.44
N ILE A 7 -18.80 -4.57 -14.83
CA ILE A 7 -17.82 -5.18 -13.91
C ILE A 7 -18.09 -4.65 -12.51
N SER A 8 -18.25 -5.56 -11.53
CA SER A 8 -18.65 -5.20 -10.16
C SER A 8 -17.76 -5.75 -9.04
N ASP A 9 -16.63 -6.41 -9.31
CA ASP A 9 -15.67 -6.79 -8.25
C ASP A 9 -14.38 -7.38 -8.84
N ALA A 10 -13.21 -6.80 -8.53
CA ALA A 10 -11.90 -7.31 -8.92
C ALA A 10 -11.08 -7.70 -7.68
N THR A 11 -11.64 -8.51 -6.79
CA THR A 11 -11.15 -8.60 -5.40
C THR A 11 -9.98 -9.55 -5.15
N VAL A 12 -9.65 -10.52 -6.03
CA VAL A 12 -8.51 -11.43 -5.80
C VAL A 12 -7.78 -11.76 -7.10
N GLY A 13 -6.48 -11.48 -7.14
CA GLY A 13 -5.62 -11.87 -8.26
C GLY A 13 -5.25 -13.35 -8.25
N PRO A 14 -4.90 -13.96 -9.40
CA PRO A 14 -4.49 -15.36 -9.45
C PRO A 14 -3.17 -15.55 -8.70
N THR A 15 -3.25 -16.12 -7.50
CA THR A 15 -2.14 -16.48 -6.62
C THR A 15 -1.02 -17.24 -7.34
N GLU A 16 -1.38 -18.10 -8.29
CA GLU A 16 -0.43 -18.88 -9.09
C GLU A 16 0.41 -18.02 -10.05
N GLU A 17 -0.18 -16.99 -10.65
CA GLU A 17 0.52 -16.10 -11.57
C GLU A 17 1.57 -15.27 -10.81
N ILE A 18 1.19 -14.74 -9.65
CA ILE A 18 2.06 -14.00 -8.74
C ILE A 18 3.24 -14.88 -8.32
N SER A 19 2.96 -16.11 -7.90
CA SER A 19 4.00 -17.08 -7.48
C SER A 19 4.99 -17.39 -8.60
N ARG A 20 4.49 -17.56 -9.83
CA ARG A 20 5.32 -17.80 -11.01
C ARG A 20 6.23 -16.60 -11.33
N GLN A 21 5.68 -15.39 -11.30
CA GLN A 21 6.44 -14.16 -11.55
C GLN A 21 7.53 -13.93 -10.48
N ILE A 22 7.22 -14.15 -9.20
CA ILE A 22 8.20 -14.06 -8.11
C ILE A 22 9.35 -15.04 -8.35
N ARG A 23 9.03 -16.31 -8.64
CA ARG A 23 10.04 -17.34 -8.89
C ARG A 23 10.95 -16.97 -10.05
N GLN A 24 10.37 -16.52 -11.18
CA GLN A 24 11.16 -16.08 -12.34
C GLN A 24 12.08 -14.91 -11.99
N THR A 25 11.59 -13.93 -11.21
CA THR A 25 12.37 -12.77 -10.80
C THR A 25 13.55 -13.15 -9.89
N ILE A 26 13.34 -14.07 -8.95
CA ILE A 26 14.39 -14.53 -8.03
C ILE A 26 15.45 -15.33 -8.79
N ILE A 27 15.03 -16.26 -9.65
CA ILE A 27 15.95 -17.07 -10.46
C ILE A 27 16.79 -16.17 -11.37
N ALA A 28 16.17 -15.22 -12.08
CA ALA A 28 16.90 -14.28 -12.92
C ALA A 28 17.92 -13.45 -12.11
N SER A 29 17.58 -13.05 -10.89
CA SER A 29 18.49 -12.30 -10.00
C SER A 29 19.67 -13.14 -9.52
N LYS A 30 19.46 -14.44 -9.28
CA LYS A 30 20.51 -15.41 -8.94
C LYS A 30 21.42 -15.68 -10.15
N GLU A 31 20.85 -15.91 -11.32
CA GLU A 31 21.59 -16.16 -12.58
C GLU A 31 22.42 -14.95 -13.00
N ALA A 32 21.91 -13.74 -12.78
CA ALA A 32 22.65 -12.49 -13.01
C ALA A 32 23.77 -12.24 -11.98
N GLY A 33 23.94 -13.11 -10.97
CA GLY A 33 24.94 -12.95 -9.91
C GLY A 33 24.67 -11.77 -8.97
N THR A 34 23.49 -11.16 -9.05
CA THR A 34 23.11 -10.00 -8.23
C THR A 34 22.77 -10.41 -6.79
N LEU A 35 22.30 -11.64 -6.60
CA LEU A 35 22.15 -12.28 -5.29
C LEU A 35 22.95 -13.59 -5.25
N GLN A 36 23.80 -13.73 -4.23
CA GLN A 36 24.46 -14.99 -3.91
C GLN A 36 23.63 -15.74 -2.86
N ILE A 37 22.68 -16.56 -3.33
CA ILE A 37 21.76 -17.33 -2.48
C ILE A 37 21.71 -18.81 -2.90
N SER A 38 21.61 -19.71 -1.92
CA SER A 38 21.46 -21.16 -2.14
C SER A 38 20.09 -21.50 -2.74
N ASP A 39 19.92 -22.72 -3.25
CA ASP A 39 18.61 -23.16 -3.77
C ASP A 39 17.55 -23.26 -2.66
N GLU A 40 17.95 -23.64 -1.44
CA GLU A 40 17.07 -23.62 -0.28
C GLU A 40 16.62 -22.20 0.05
N GLN A 41 17.53 -21.22 0.00
CA GLN A 41 17.20 -19.81 0.21
C GLN A 41 16.27 -19.26 -0.87
N VAL A 42 16.44 -19.66 -2.14
CA VAL A 42 15.51 -19.30 -3.22
C VAL A 42 14.09 -19.77 -2.89
N ASN A 43 13.91 -21.03 -2.48
CA ASN A 43 12.58 -21.55 -2.16
C ASN A 43 11.97 -20.86 -0.94
N ALA A 44 12.77 -20.60 0.10
CA ALA A 44 12.31 -19.84 1.26
C ALA A 44 11.88 -18.41 0.90
N TYR A 45 12.64 -17.73 0.02
CA TYR A 45 12.29 -16.39 -0.44
C TYR A 45 11.02 -16.36 -1.28
N VAL A 46 10.88 -17.31 -2.23
CA VAL A 46 9.67 -17.44 -3.04
C VAL A 46 8.45 -17.59 -2.13
N GLU A 47 8.53 -18.49 -1.16
CA GLU A 47 7.40 -18.78 -0.28
C GLU A 47 7.07 -17.61 0.64
N PHE A 48 8.08 -16.99 1.25
CA PHE A 48 7.87 -15.83 2.11
C PHE A 48 7.22 -14.66 1.37
N LEU A 49 7.69 -14.37 0.14
CA LEU A 49 7.12 -13.31 -0.68
C LEU A 49 5.70 -13.62 -1.15
N ARG A 50 5.41 -14.88 -1.48
CA ARG A 50 4.05 -15.34 -1.80
C ARG A 50 3.10 -15.07 -0.63
N LEU A 51 3.45 -15.53 0.56
CA LEU A 51 2.64 -15.36 1.77
C LEU A 51 2.48 -13.88 2.14
N THR A 52 3.55 -13.08 2.00
CA THR A 52 3.50 -11.62 2.24
C THR A 52 2.52 -10.94 1.29
N LEU A 53 2.55 -11.29 0.00
CA LEU A 53 1.64 -10.72 -0.99
C LEU A 53 0.19 -11.15 -0.76
N GLU A 54 -0.04 -12.42 -0.42
CA GLU A 54 -1.37 -12.91 -0.04
C GLU A 54 -1.94 -12.13 1.13
N ALA A 55 -1.17 -11.98 2.21
CA ALA A 55 -1.56 -11.17 3.35
C ALA A 55 -1.84 -9.71 2.96
N ALA A 56 -1.01 -9.12 2.10
CA ALA A 56 -1.24 -7.76 1.63
C ALA A 56 -2.51 -7.61 0.77
N PHE A 57 -2.81 -8.57 -0.10
CA PHE A 57 -4.06 -8.57 -0.87
C PHE A 57 -5.28 -8.81 0.03
N GLN A 58 -5.18 -9.70 1.02
CA GLN A 58 -6.24 -9.89 2.02
C GLN A 58 -6.45 -8.62 2.84
N ALA A 59 -5.39 -7.93 3.23
CA ALA A 59 -5.50 -6.64 3.90
C ALA A 59 -6.25 -5.60 3.04
N LYS A 60 -5.97 -5.53 1.73
CA LYS A 60 -6.71 -4.66 0.80
C LYS A 60 -8.18 -5.05 0.71
N HIS A 61 -8.46 -6.34 0.57
CA HIS A 61 -9.82 -6.85 0.51
C HIS A 61 -10.62 -6.50 1.78
N ARG A 62 -10.05 -6.72 2.97
CA ARG A 62 -10.69 -6.34 4.25
C ARG A 62 -10.88 -4.83 4.39
N ALA A 63 -10.00 -4.04 3.78
CA ALA A 63 -10.12 -2.58 3.73
C ALA A 63 -11.18 -2.11 2.71
N GLY A 64 -11.80 -3.01 1.94
CA GLY A 64 -12.71 -2.65 0.84
C GLY A 64 -12.00 -1.94 -0.31
N LEU A 65 -10.69 -2.16 -0.46
CA LEU A 65 -9.88 -1.59 -1.53
C LEU A 65 -9.78 -2.57 -2.69
N GLU A 66 -10.07 -2.09 -3.89
CA GLU A 66 -9.91 -2.84 -5.13
C GLU A 66 -8.45 -3.23 -5.38
N ARG A 67 -8.25 -4.31 -6.14
CA ARG A 67 -6.93 -4.91 -6.34
C ARG A 67 -5.91 -3.96 -6.94
N TYR A 68 -6.26 -3.13 -7.93
CA TYR A 68 -5.29 -2.26 -8.60
C TYR A 68 -5.15 -0.89 -7.94
N TRP A 69 -5.96 -0.60 -6.93
CA TRP A 69 -5.93 0.69 -6.25
C TRP A 69 -4.64 0.86 -5.46
N PRO A 70 -3.90 1.95 -5.66
CA PRO A 70 -2.65 2.17 -4.95
C PRO A 70 -2.92 2.47 -3.48
N VAL A 71 -1.93 2.15 -2.64
CA VAL A 71 -1.97 2.44 -1.21
C VAL A 71 -0.79 3.31 -0.83
N SER A 72 -0.96 4.16 0.18
CA SER A 72 0.10 5.07 0.63
C SER A 72 1.29 4.29 1.17
N ARG A 73 1.03 3.33 2.06
CA ARG A 73 2.09 2.63 2.77
C ARG A 73 1.67 1.21 3.13
N ILE A 74 2.63 0.30 3.04
CA ILE A 74 2.58 -1.04 3.60
C ILE A 74 3.77 -1.20 4.56
N ALA A 75 3.60 -1.98 5.62
CA ALA A 75 4.72 -2.44 6.43
C ALA A 75 4.72 -3.96 6.49
N VAL A 76 5.91 -4.55 6.47
CA VAL A 76 6.10 -5.99 6.64
C VAL A 76 7.00 -6.20 7.85
N LYS A 77 6.42 -6.70 8.94
CA LYS A 77 7.18 -7.17 10.10
C LYS A 77 7.46 -8.65 9.93
N THR A 78 8.73 -9.04 9.96
CA THR A 78 9.12 -10.43 9.80
C THR A 78 9.39 -11.06 11.16
N ALA A 79 9.12 -12.36 11.29
CA ALA A 79 9.40 -13.12 12.51
C ALA A 79 10.87 -13.57 12.58
N GLU A 80 11.52 -13.71 11.42
CA GLU A 80 12.89 -14.20 11.30
C GLU A 80 13.72 -13.36 10.32
N GLN A 81 15.05 -13.51 10.40
CA GLN A 81 16.00 -12.79 9.56
C GLN A 81 15.85 -13.17 8.07
N ILE A 82 15.55 -14.43 7.77
CA ILE A 82 15.40 -14.90 6.39
C ILE A 82 14.28 -14.16 5.64
N GLY A 83 13.15 -13.90 6.33
CA GLY A 83 12.06 -13.11 5.77
C GLY A 83 12.43 -11.65 5.58
N TYR A 84 13.20 -11.08 6.52
CA TYR A 84 13.71 -9.71 6.40
C TYR A 84 14.57 -9.56 5.15
N ASP A 85 15.49 -10.49 4.93
CA ASP A 85 16.39 -10.49 3.78
C ASP A 85 15.60 -10.67 2.47
N ALA A 86 14.58 -11.54 2.45
CA ALA A 86 13.71 -11.75 1.30
C ALA A 86 12.97 -10.46 0.90
N VAL A 87 12.31 -9.80 1.86
CA VAL A 87 11.58 -8.55 1.61
C VAL A 87 12.52 -7.41 1.23
N SER A 88 13.70 -7.36 1.85
CA SER A 88 14.73 -6.37 1.52
C SER A 88 15.20 -6.51 0.06
N ALA A 89 15.54 -7.73 -0.35
CA ALA A 89 15.99 -8.02 -1.71
C ALA A 89 14.91 -7.77 -2.78
N PHE A 90 13.66 -8.10 -2.48
CA PHE A 90 12.55 -8.04 -3.45
C PHE A 90 11.52 -6.96 -3.12
N ARG A 91 11.93 -5.89 -2.41
CA ARG A 91 11.07 -4.76 -2.04
C ARG A 91 10.26 -4.20 -3.21
N LYS A 92 10.90 -4.06 -4.37
CA LYS A 92 10.26 -3.52 -5.59
C LYS A 92 9.14 -4.43 -6.11
N VAL A 93 9.28 -5.74 -5.96
CA VAL A 93 8.24 -6.71 -6.36
C VAL A 93 7.02 -6.52 -5.48
N ILE A 94 7.19 -6.47 -4.16
CA ILE A 94 6.07 -6.27 -3.22
C ILE A 94 5.36 -4.95 -3.50
N VAL A 95 6.14 -3.85 -3.54
CA VAL A 95 5.62 -2.51 -3.82
C VAL A 95 4.86 -2.45 -5.15
N GLY A 96 5.43 -3.04 -6.21
CA GLY A 96 4.82 -3.05 -7.55
C GLY A 96 3.53 -3.86 -7.61
N GLN A 97 3.51 -5.06 -7.02
CA GLN A 97 2.34 -5.95 -7.04
C GLN A 97 1.18 -5.41 -6.20
N ILE A 98 1.47 -4.79 -5.05
CA ILE A 98 0.43 -4.23 -4.15
C ILE A 98 0.00 -2.82 -4.57
N GLY A 99 0.85 -2.11 -5.31
CA GLY A 99 0.63 -0.70 -5.67
C GLY A 99 0.94 0.26 -4.50
N ALA A 100 1.83 -0.11 -3.59
CA ALA A 100 2.20 0.73 -2.45
C ALA A 100 3.13 1.89 -2.88
N LYS A 101 3.07 3.06 -2.22
CA LYS A 101 4.07 4.12 -2.45
C LYS A 101 5.29 3.93 -1.58
N GLU A 102 5.07 3.47 -0.35
CA GLU A 102 6.12 3.20 0.61
C GLU A 102 5.98 1.79 1.19
N LEU A 103 7.13 1.15 1.43
CA LEU A 103 7.24 -0.09 2.19
C LEU A 103 8.18 0.13 3.36
N ASP A 104 7.66 -0.08 4.56
CA ASP A 104 8.41 -0.14 5.81
C ASP A 104 8.76 -1.61 6.09
N LEU A 105 10.05 -1.94 6.09
CA LEU A 105 10.52 -3.26 6.48
C LEU A 105 10.88 -3.22 7.97
N VAL A 106 10.32 -4.14 8.75
CA VAL A 106 10.47 -4.17 10.21
C VAL A 106 11.11 -5.49 10.63
N ALA A 107 12.23 -5.39 11.35
CA ALA A 107 12.97 -6.53 11.85
C ALA A 107 12.22 -7.30 12.94
N PRO A 108 12.57 -8.57 13.23
CA PRO A 108 11.90 -9.38 14.25
C PRO A 108 11.85 -8.77 15.64
N SER A 109 12.94 -8.13 16.05
CA SER A 109 13.07 -7.46 17.35
C SER A 109 12.37 -6.11 17.43
N ASP A 110 11.94 -5.58 16.29
CA ASP A 110 11.55 -4.18 16.18
C ASP A 110 10.02 -4.01 16.18
N MET A 111 9.61 -2.84 16.64
CA MET A 111 8.24 -2.38 16.51
C MET A 111 8.10 -1.56 15.24
N TRP A 112 6.99 -1.73 14.53
CA TRP A 112 6.69 -0.85 13.40
C TRP A 112 6.38 0.56 13.88
N ARG A 113 7.07 1.57 13.33
CA ARG A 113 6.89 2.98 13.69
C ARG A 113 5.52 3.57 13.33
N GLY A 114 4.72 2.87 12.53
CA GLY A 114 3.35 3.25 12.23
C GLY A 114 2.34 2.92 13.34
N MET A 115 2.75 2.18 14.39
CA MET A 115 1.88 1.91 15.54
C MET A 115 1.51 3.19 16.28
N LYS A 116 0.29 3.22 16.82
CA LYS A 116 -0.12 4.24 17.78
C LYS A 116 0.44 3.84 19.15
N ILE A 117 1.13 4.78 19.79
CA ILE A 117 1.64 4.61 21.15
C ILE A 117 0.96 5.62 22.06
N ASP A 118 0.29 5.12 23.08
CA ASP A 118 -0.30 5.93 24.15
C ASP A 118 0.61 5.84 25.39
N VAL A 119 0.99 7.01 25.93
CA VAL A 119 1.81 7.10 27.16
C VAL A 119 0.90 7.04 28.37
N GLN A 120 1.09 6.01 29.19
CA GLN A 120 0.48 5.91 30.51
C GLN A 120 1.46 6.41 31.55
N VAL A 121 1.06 7.43 32.31
CA VAL A 121 1.88 8.02 33.36
C VAL A 121 1.52 7.39 34.70
N HIS A 122 2.51 6.81 35.38
CA HIS A 122 2.37 6.23 36.70
C HIS A 122 2.49 7.34 37.75
N MET A 123 1.34 7.92 38.11
CA MET A 123 1.28 9.08 39.00
C MET A 123 1.89 8.83 40.38
N ASP A 124 1.86 7.59 40.88
CA ASP A 124 2.50 7.25 42.16
C ASP A 124 4.03 7.37 42.07
N SER A 125 4.65 6.80 41.03
CA SER A 125 6.09 6.90 40.76
C SER A 125 6.51 8.36 40.51
N VAL A 126 5.73 9.09 39.70
CA VAL A 126 6.01 10.50 39.40
C VAL A 126 5.90 11.36 40.65
N SER A 127 4.87 11.15 41.48
CA SER A 127 4.65 11.95 42.69
C SER A 127 5.66 11.62 43.78
N ALA A 128 6.14 10.38 43.87
CA ALA A 128 7.21 9.99 44.78
C ALA A 128 8.51 10.75 44.49
N ALA A 129 8.86 10.93 43.22
CA ALA A 129 10.06 11.65 42.80
C ALA A 129 9.87 13.18 42.72
N TYR A 130 8.72 13.65 42.24
CA TYR A 130 8.48 15.05 41.86
C TYR A 130 7.12 15.57 42.36
N LYS A 131 6.94 15.64 43.68
CA LYS A 131 5.67 16.06 44.33
C LYS A 131 5.04 17.33 43.76
N LEU A 132 5.81 18.42 43.65
CA LEU A 132 5.27 19.74 43.25
C LEU A 132 4.96 19.82 41.75
N TRP A 133 5.67 19.05 40.93
CA TRP A 133 5.54 19.12 39.47
C TRP A 133 4.79 17.95 38.86
N ALA A 134 4.34 16.97 39.66
CA ALA A 134 3.74 15.74 39.16
C ALA A 134 2.64 15.96 38.11
N ARG A 135 1.71 16.88 38.38
CA ARG A 135 0.64 17.22 37.43
C ARG A 135 1.15 17.90 36.15
N LYS A 136 2.20 18.72 36.25
CA LYS A 136 2.83 19.37 35.08
C LYS A 136 3.59 18.35 34.23
N ILE A 137 4.30 17.42 34.86
CA ILE A 137 4.97 16.29 34.21
C ILE A 137 3.96 15.45 33.45
N GLU A 138 2.84 15.10 34.07
CA GLU A 138 1.79 14.30 33.42
C GLU A 138 1.24 14.98 32.16
N ILE A 139 0.86 16.26 32.25
CA ILE A 139 0.34 17.02 31.11
C ILE A 139 1.37 17.10 29.99
N LEU A 140 2.64 17.38 30.33
CA LEU A 140 3.72 17.43 29.36
C LEU A 140 3.88 16.08 28.66
N LEU A 141 4.03 14.98 29.41
CA LEU A 141 4.22 13.65 28.85
C LEU A 141 3.08 13.22 27.92
N ARG A 142 1.83 13.54 28.27
CA ARG A 142 0.67 13.24 27.43
C ARG A 142 0.57 14.11 26.17
N SER A 143 1.18 15.30 26.17
CA SER A 143 1.18 16.22 25.03
C SER A 143 2.35 16.02 24.07
N GLN A 144 3.39 15.30 24.51
CA GLN A 144 4.56 15.03 23.70
C GLN A 144 4.35 13.80 22.82
N ASP A 145 5.16 13.72 21.76
CA ASP A 145 5.22 12.55 20.90
C ASP A 145 5.72 11.33 21.70
N ALA A 146 4.83 10.34 21.85
CA ALA A 146 5.10 9.11 22.58
C ALA A 146 6.31 8.35 22.06
N TRP A 147 6.55 8.38 20.73
CA TRP A 147 7.73 7.76 20.13
C TRP A 147 9.03 8.45 20.56
N LYS A 148 9.02 9.77 20.71
CA LYS A 148 10.18 10.52 21.21
C LYS A 148 10.46 10.21 22.68
N ILE A 149 9.40 10.10 23.49
CA ILE A 149 9.52 9.71 24.90
C ILE A 149 10.14 8.31 24.99
N LYS A 150 9.55 7.34 24.28
CA LYS A 150 10.04 5.95 24.28
C LYS A 150 11.50 5.86 23.86
N ALA A 151 11.84 6.45 22.71
CA ALA A 151 13.21 6.42 22.20
C ALA A 151 14.21 7.13 23.13
N GLY A 152 13.80 8.18 23.82
CA GLY A 152 14.63 8.86 24.81
C GLY A 152 14.86 8.03 26.08
N LEU A 153 13.83 7.29 26.53
CA LEU A 153 13.91 6.40 27.69
C LEU A 153 14.73 5.16 27.37
N ASP A 154 14.59 4.58 26.18
CA ASP A 154 15.40 3.44 25.73
C ASP A 154 16.92 3.81 25.70
N ARG A 155 17.26 5.08 25.46
CA ARG A 155 18.64 5.61 25.58
C ARG A 155 19.03 6.05 27.00
N GLY A 156 18.07 6.11 27.93
CA GLY A 156 18.28 6.57 29.31
C GLY A 156 18.40 8.09 29.48
N GLU A 157 18.05 8.89 28.48
CA GLU A 157 18.36 10.33 28.42
C GLU A 157 17.13 11.25 28.46
N TYR A 158 15.92 10.69 28.58
CA TYR A 158 14.70 11.50 28.49
C TYR A 158 14.50 12.42 29.70
N ALA A 159 14.28 13.70 29.40
CA ALA A 159 14.02 14.73 30.40
C ALA A 159 13.07 15.80 29.83
N VAL A 160 12.29 16.42 30.72
CA VAL A 160 11.36 17.51 30.38
C VAL A 160 11.76 18.80 31.10
N GLY A 161 11.52 19.94 30.47
CA GLY A 161 11.75 21.26 31.08
C GLY A 161 10.53 21.72 31.86
N ILE A 162 10.67 22.02 33.15
CA ILE A 162 9.61 22.55 34.00
C ILE A 162 10.15 23.74 34.78
N GLU A 163 9.55 24.92 34.58
CA GLU A 163 9.91 26.15 35.32
C GLU A 163 11.42 26.48 35.26
N GLY A 164 12.05 26.26 34.11
CA GLY A 164 13.49 26.48 33.91
C GLY A 164 14.39 25.36 34.44
N GLN A 165 13.83 24.30 35.03
CA GLN A 165 14.57 23.13 35.50
C GLN A 165 14.42 21.94 34.55
N ARG A 166 15.48 21.13 34.45
CA ARG A 166 15.48 19.89 33.67
C ARG A 166 15.15 18.71 34.58
N VAL A 167 13.98 18.11 34.36
CA VAL A 167 13.43 17.00 35.14
C VAL A 167 13.66 15.70 34.38
N ARG A 168 14.44 14.78 34.94
CA ARG A 168 14.68 13.46 34.32
C ARG A 168 13.49 12.54 34.56
N ILE A 169 13.05 11.86 33.50
CA ILE A 169 11.96 10.88 33.60
C ILE A 169 12.57 9.49 33.72
N ASP A 170 12.15 8.77 34.75
CA ASP A 170 12.58 7.39 34.98
C ASP A 170 11.66 6.42 34.21
N PRO A 171 12.18 5.30 33.67
CA PRO A 171 11.34 4.30 33.02
C PRO A 171 10.19 3.76 33.89
N SER A 172 10.32 3.75 35.22
CA SER A 172 9.23 3.37 36.14
C SER A 172 8.10 4.39 36.25
N MET A 173 8.26 5.60 35.69
CA MET A 173 7.25 6.66 35.72
C MET A 173 6.25 6.57 34.58
N VAL A 174 6.55 5.80 33.53
CA VAL A 174 5.67 5.66 32.37
C VAL A 174 5.64 4.24 31.84
N SER A 175 4.50 3.85 31.28
CA SER A 175 4.39 2.69 30.40
C SER A 175 3.83 3.12 29.06
N PHE A 176 4.03 2.27 28.05
CA PHE A 176 3.58 2.50 26.69
C PHE A 176 2.54 1.44 26.35
N VAL A 177 1.38 1.88 25.89
CA VAL A 177 0.37 0.99 25.32
C VAL A 177 0.39 1.16 23.82
N GLU A 178 0.71 0.07 23.15
CA GLU A 178 0.78 -0.01 21.70
C GLU A 178 -0.59 -0.44 21.17
N SER A 179 -1.04 0.21 20.10
CA SER A 179 -2.28 -0.13 19.41
C SER A 179 -2.15 0.13 17.92
N ILE A 180 -2.96 -0.58 17.16
CA ILE A 180 -3.03 -0.44 15.72
C ILE A 180 -3.93 0.77 15.43
N PRO A 181 -3.47 1.76 14.64
CA PRO A 181 -4.32 2.88 14.26
C PRO A 181 -5.56 2.39 13.51
N GLU A 182 -6.70 3.07 13.66
CA GLU A 182 -7.98 2.68 13.02
C GLU A 182 -7.91 2.63 11.49
N TYR A 183 -7.00 3.41 10.89
CA TYR A 183 -6.75 3.44 9.44
C TYR A 183 -5.71 2.41 9.00
N VAL A 184 -5.33 1.47 9.86
CA VAL A 184 -4.40 0.39 9.54
C VAL A 184 -5.10 -0.96 9.66
N VAL A 185 -4.97 -1.75 8.62
CA VAL A 185 -5.39 -3.15 8.60
C VAL A 185 -4.18 -4.03 8.90
N GLU A 186 -4.26 -4.83 9.97
CA GLU A 186 -3.24 -5.80 10.36
C GLU A 186 -3.60 -7.20 9.86
N GLU A 187 -2.77 -7.77 9.00
CA GLU A 187 -2.95 -9.10 8.44
C GLU A 187 -1.76 -10.01 8.80
N PRO A 188 -1.91 -10.92 9.78
CA PRO A 188 -0.86 -11.88 10.12
C PRO A 188 -0.72 -12.96 9.05
N PHE A 189 0.50 -13.48 8.89
CA PHE A 189 0.79 -14.61 8.00
C PHE A 189 1.91 -15.48 8.58
N GLU A 190 2.12 -16.66 8.00
CA GLU A 190 3.23 -17.52 8.41
C GLU A 190 4.58 -16.82 8.13
N GLY A 191 5.29 -16.46 9.19
CA GLY A 191 6.57 -15.76 9.12
C GLY A 191 6.51 -14.24 9.33
N GLY A 192 5.33 -13.64 9.56
CA GLY A 192 5.25 -12.21 9.83
C GLY A 192 3.85 -11.61 9.95
N VAL A 193 3.82 -10.28 9.88
CA VAL A 193 2.58 -9.48 9.88
C VAL A 193 2.70 -8.38 8.84
N VAL A 194 1.66 -8.22 8.04
CA VAL A 194 1.49 -7.08 7.13
C VAL A 194 0.62 -6.02 7.81
N TYR A 195 1.04 -4.76 7.74
CA TYR A 195 0.22 -3.62 8.10
C TYR A 195 -0.04 -2.78 6.87
N LEU A 196 -1.31 -2.51 6.57
CA LEU A 196 -1.72 -1.74 5.40
C LEU A 196 -2.36 -0.43 5.83
N ASP A 197 -1.81 0.69 5.38
CA ASP A 197 -2.43 2.00 5.54
C ASP A 197 -3.57 2.18 4.54
N THR A 198 -4.79 2.36 5.04
CA THR A 198 -6.01 2.42 4.23
C THR A 198 -6.41 3.85 3.85
N ARG A 199 -5.61 4.86 4.22
CA ARG A 199 -5.93 6.26 3.90
C ARG A 199 -5.76 6.52 2.41
N MET A 200 -6.85 6.96 1.78
CA MET A 200 -6.91 7.30 0.37
C MET A 200 -6.84 8.82 0.18
N SER A 201 -5.70 9.31 -0.34
CA SER A 201 -5.58 10.70 -0.78
C SER A 201 -6.29 10.90 -2.12
N LYS A 202 -6.56 12.14 -2.51
CA LYS A 202 -7.18 12.45 -3.81
C LYS A 202 -6.33 11.94 -4.98
N GLU A 203 -5.01 12.00 -4.84
CA GLU A 203 -4.05 11.52 -5.83
C GLU A 203 -4.08 9.98 -5.93
N LEU A 204 -4.15 9.26 -4.80
CA LEU A 204 -4.27 7.80 -4.79
C LEU A 204 -5.60 7.33 -5.40
N ILE A 205 -6.68 8.04 -5.12
CA ILE A 205 -8.00 7.76 -5.71
C ILE A 205 -7.92 7.96 -7.24
N ALA A 206 -7.38 9.09 -7.69
CA ALA A 206 -7.23 9.40 -9.11
C ALA A 206 -6.37 8.36 -9.86
N GLU A 207 -5.26 7.94 -9.25
CA GLU A 207 -4.42 6.85 -9.77
C GLU A 207 -5.17 5.52 -9.81
N GLY A 208 -5.93 5.19 -8.77
CA GLY A 208 -6.76 3.99 -8.71
C GLY A 208 -7.70 3.91 -9.91
N TYR A 209 -8.47 4.97 -10.16
CA TYR A 209 -9.33 5.05 -11.33
C TYR A 209 -8.58 4.93 -12.65
N ALA A 210 -7.44 5.60 -12.77
CA ALA A 210 -6.63 5.52 -13.99
C ALA A 210 -6.08 4.10 -14.23
N LYS A 211 -5.68 3.38 -13.18
CA LYS A 211 -5.26 1.97 -13.27
C LYS A 211 -6.40 1.04 -13.64
N GLU A 212 -7.59 1.26 -13.07
CA GLU A 212 -8.77 0.48 -13.43
C GLU A 212 -9.17 0.71 -14.88
N ILE A 213 -9.13 1.95 -15.38
CA ILE A 213 -9.36 2.25 -16.80
C ILE A 213 -8.36 1.49 -17.68
N ALA A 214 -7.08 1.51 -17.35
CA ALA A 214 -6.08 0.76 -18.12
C ALA A 214 -6.33 -0.75 -18.07
N ASN A 215 -6.80 -1.28 -16.93
CA ASN A 215 -7.18 -2.69 -16.81
C ASN A 215 -8.42 -3.02 -17.67
N LEU A 216 -9.46 -2.17 -17.66
CA LEU A 216 -10.65 -2.31 -18.51
C LEU A 216 -10.28 -2.32 -19.99
N VAL A 217 -9.36 -1.45 -20.43
CA VAL A 217 -8.85 -1.49 -21.81
C VAL A 217 -8.13 -2.81 -22.07
N ARG A 218 -7.30 -3.29 -21.15
CA ARG A 218 -6.60 -4.57 -21.30
C ARG A 218 -7.56 -5.75 -21.40
N GLU A 219 -8.66 -5.73 -20.67
CA GLU A 219 -9.73 -6.72 -20.77
C GLU A 219 -10.47 -6.62 -22.11
N ALA A 220 -10.88 -5.42 -22.55
CA ALA A 220 -11.48 -5.21 -23.86
C ALA A 220 -10.60 -5.76 -24.98
N ARG A 221 -9.28 -5.52 -24.93
CA ARG A 221 -8.32 -6.04 -25.93
C ARG A 221 -8.33 -7.56 -26.00
N LYS A 222 -8.41 -8.24 -24.85
CA LYS A 222 -8.50 -9.71 -24.78
C LYS A 222 -9.81 -10.20 -25.38
N ASP A 223 -10.92 -9.56 -25.03
CA ASP A 223 -12.26 -9.89 -25.53
C ASP A 223 -12.33 -9.72 -27.06
N MET A 224 -11.72 -8.65 -27.57
CA MET A 224 -11.56 -8.36 -29.00
C MET A 224 -10.51 -9.23 -29.71
N ARG A 225 -9.74 -10.05 -28.97
CA ARG A 225 -8.64 -10.89 -29.47
C ARG A 225 -7.60 -10.11 -30.28
N LEU A 226 -7.27 -8.91 -29.84
CA LEU A 226 -6.23 -8.10 -30.46
C LEU A 226 -4.84 -8.67 -30.19
N ALA A 227 -3.93 -8.48 -31.13
CA ALA A 227 -2.51 -8.75 -30.90
C ALA A 227 -1.94 -7.82 -29.81
N ASP A 228 -0.91 -8.28 -29.10
CA ASP A 228 -0.32 -7.54 -27.97
C ASP A 228 0.27 -6.18 -28.38
N ASP A 229 0.86 -6.11 -29.58
CA ASP A 229 1.45 -4.90 -30.16
C ASP A 229 0.42 -3.96 -30.80
N ARG A 230 -0.83 -4.40 -30.97
CA ARG A 230 -1.87 -3.60 -31.62
C ARG A 230 -2.16 -2.34 -30.81
N ILE A 231 -2.05 -1.17 -31.43
CA ILE A 231 -2.39 0.11 -30.79
C ILE A 231 -3.91 0.31 -30.78
N VAL A 232 -4.43 0.87 -29.69
CA VAL A 232 -5.86 1.21 -29.53
C VAL A 232 -6.07 2.70 -29.31
N GLU A 233 -7.29 3.17 -29.50
CA GLU A 233 -7.77 4.48 -29.09
C GLU A 233 -8.84 4.30 -28.00
N ILE A 234 -8.85 5.22 -27.04
CA ILE A 234 -9.72 5.18 -25.87
C ILE A 234 -10.68 6.37 -25.92
N GLU A 235 -11.95 6.09 -25.71
CA GLU A 235 -13.02 7.08 -25.58
C GLU A 235 -13.62 6.98 -24.17
N LEU A 236 -13.72 8.10 -23.46
CA LEU A 236 -14.25 8.13 -22.10
C LEU A 236 -15.43 9.11 -21.98
N VAL A 237 -16.61 8.57 -21.69
CA VAL A 237 -17.80 9.34 -21.35
C VAL A 237 -17.94 9.37 -19.84
N ALA A 238 -17.58 10.50 -19.23
CA ALA A 238 -17.71 10.71 -17.79
C ALA A 238 -18.07 12.17 -17.44
N GLY A 239 -18.41 12.43 -16.18
CA GLY A 239 -18.68 13.77 -15.66
C GLY A 239 -17.43 14.67 -15.65
N LYS A 240 -17.63 15.99 -15.78
CA LYS A 240 -16.51 16.98 -15.78
C LYS A 240 -15.55 16.84 -14.58
N PRO A 241 -16.01 16.62 -13.33
CA PRO A 241 -15.11 16.44 -12.19
C PRO A 241 -14.17 15.24 -12.36
N PHE A 242 -14.71 14.11 -12.82
CA PHE A 242 -13.92 12.89 -13.06
C PHE A 242 -12.90 13.07 -14.18
N ARG A 243 -13.27 13.75 -15.28
CA ARG A 243 -12.33 14.09 -16.36
C ARG A 243 -11.16 14.92 -15.85
N ALA A 244 -11.44 15.94 -15.03
CA ALA A 244 -10.40 16.79 -14.44
C ALA A 244 -9.48 16.00 -13.49
N MET A 245 -10.05 15.06 -12.73
CA MET A 245 -9.30 14.16 -11.85
C MET A 245 -8.32 13.26 -12.64
N LEU A 246 -8.74 12.75 -13.80
CA LEU A 246 -7.94 11.85 -14.64
C LEU A 246 -6.93 12.58 -15.53
N GLN A 247 -7.08 13.89 -15.75
CA GLN A 247 -6.22 14.65 -16.65
C GLN A 247 -4.71 14.48 -16.37
N PRO A 248 -4.23 14.53 -15.11
CA PRO A 248 -2.80 14.31 -14.80
C PRO A 248 -2.32 12.88 -15.05
N TRP A 249 -3.25 11.92 -15.20
CA TRP A 249 -2.97 10.49 -15.33
C TRP A 249 -3.11 9.99 -16.77
N LYS A 250 -3.49 10.84 -17.72
CA LYS A 250 -3.68 10.47 -19.13
C LYS A 250 -2.47 9.72 -19.69
N ASP A 251 -1.26 10.22 -19.46
CA ASP A 251 -0.05 9.57 -19.99
C ASP A 251 0.18 8.16 -19.42
N MET A 252 -0.19 7.93 -18.15
CA MET A 252 -0.13 6.60 -17.56
C MET A 252 -1.14 5.66 -18.21
N ILE A 253 -2.40 6.12 -18.37
CA ILE A 253 -3.45 5.32 -19.02
C ILE A 253 -3.02 4.90 -20.42
N LEU A 254 -2.47 5.84 -21.21
CA LEU A 254 -2.02 5.55 -22.57
C LEU A 254 -0.90 4.51 -22.61
N ARG A 255 0.14 4.69 -21.77
CA ARG A 255 1.27 3.75 -21.70
C ARG A 255 0.82 2.36 -21.26
N ASP A 256 0.04 2.26 -20.20
CA ASP A 256 -0.33 0.98 -19.58
C ASP A 256 -1.37 0.19 -20.40
N SER A 257 -2.02 0.87 -21.35
CA SER A 257 -3.04 0.32 -22.25
C SER A 257 -2.55 0.07 -23.69
N ASN A 258 -1.30 0.44 -24.01
CA ASN A 258 -0.79 0.52 -25.38
C ASN A 258 -1.75 1.28 -26.31
N ALA A 259 -2.12 2.50 -25.89
CA ALA A 259 -3.09 3.35 -26.56
C ALA A 259 -2.45 4.62 -27.13
N LEU A 260 -2.97 5.07 -28.28
CA LEU A 260 -2.51 6.26 -28.99
C LEU A 260 -3.06 7.54 -28.35
N ASP A 261 -4.34 7.56 -28.02
CA ASP A 261 -5.03 8.72 -27.46
C ASP A 261 -6.18 8.29 -26.52
N LEU A 262 -6.54 9.22 -25.65
CA LEU A 262 -7.68 9.15 -24.74
C LEU A 262 -8.51 10.42 -24.91
N GLN A 263 -9.71 10.26 -25.46
CA GLN A 263 -10.62 11.35 -25.78
C GLN A 263 -11.82 11.35 -24.85
N PHE A 264 -12.12 12.52 -24.30
CA PHE A 264 -13.31 12.70 -23.50
C PHE A 264 -14.49 13.08 -24.39
N VAL A 265 -15.39 12.14 -24.63
CA VAL A 265 -16.50 12.28 -25.59
C VAL A 265 -17.85 12.37 -24.86
N THR A 266 -18.92 12.69 -25.59
CA THR A 266 -20.31 12.69 -25.07
C THR A 266 -20.99 11.35 -25.24
N GLU A 267 -20.62 10.61 -26.28
CA GLU A 267 -21.04 9.24 -26.56
C GLU A 267 -19.87 8.51 -27.24
N PRO A 268 -19.69 7.19 -27.02
CA PRO A 268 -18.68 6.41 -27.72
C PRO A 268 -19.01 6.26 -29.21
N ASP A 269 -18.00 6.06 -30.05
CA ASP A 269 -18.21 5.73 -31.46
C ASP A 269 -19.02 4.44 -31.61
N ALA A 270 -19.86 4.36 -32.66
CA ALA A 270 -20.70 3.20 -32.92
C ALA A 270 -19.93 1.89 -33.16
N ASN A 271 -18.65 1.99 -33.56
CA ASN A 271 -17.77 0.86 -33.81
C ASN A 271 -16.85 0.54 -32.61
N SER A 272 -16.91 1.32 -31.54
CA SER A 272 -16.12 1.07 -30.33
C SER A 272 -16.65 -0.15 -29.57
N TYR A 273 -15.75 -0.92 -28.98
CA TYR A 273 -16.10 -1.88 -27.93
C TYR A 273 -16.40 -1.10 -26.66
N VAL A 274 -17.67 -1.05 -26.25
CA VAL A 274 -18.13 -0.21 -25.13
C VAL A 274 -18.30 -1.04 -23.86
N ILE A 275 -17.62 -0.61 -22.81
CA ILE A 275 -17.79 -1.09 -21.44
C ILE A 275 -18.53 -0.02 -20.65
N GLU A 276 -19.55 -0.44 -19.89
CA GLU A 276 -20.18 0.40 -18.87
C GLU A 276 -19.61 0.01 -17.51
N ALA A 277 -18.95 0.94 -16.85
CA ALA A 277 -18.27 0.70 -15.59
C ALA A 277 -18.88 1.55 -14.48
N GLY A 278 -19.18 0.90 -13.35
CA GLY A 278 -19.40 1.54 -12.07
C GLY A 278 -18.22 1.23 -11.16
N LEU A 279 -17.44 2.24 -10.80
CA LEU A 279 -16.27 2.11 -9.93
C LEU A 279 -16.40 3.12 -8.79
N GLY A 280 -16.57 2.62 -7.55
CA GLY A 280 -16.86 3.48 -6.41
C GLY A 280 -18.08 4.37 -6.65
N ASP A 281 -17.87 5.69 -6.56
CA ASP A 281 -18.93 6.70 -6.76
C ASP A 281 -19.07 7.15 -8.23
N GLU A 282 -18.23 6.64 -9.13
CA GLU A 282 -18.16 7.09 -10.53
C GLU A 282 -18.77 6.06 -11.48
N THR A 283 -19.56 6.56 -12.43
CA THR A 283 -20.11 5.77 -13.53
C THR A 283 -19.68 6.39 -14.85
N PHE A 284 -19.15 5.57 -15.75
CA PHE A 284 -18.64 6.03 -17.04
C PHE A 284 -18.77 4.96 -18.13
N LEU A 285 -18.75 5.42 -19.38
CA LEU A 285 -18.59 4.53 -20.54
C LEU A 285 -17.16 4.62 -21.05
N LEU A 286 -16.58 3.46 -21.32
CA LEU A 286 -15.26 3.32 -21.92
C LEU A 286 -15.41 2.67 -23.29
N GLY A 287 -15.14 3.43 -24.35
CA GLY A 287 -15.01 2.92 -25.71
C GLY A 287 -13.57 2.55 -26.01
N VAL A 288 -13.36 1.36 -26.59
CA VAL A 288 -12.05 0.90 -27.05
C VAL A 288 -12.15 0.49 -28.51
N ARG A 289 -11.29 1.06 -29.36
CA ARG A 289 -11.19 0.67 -30.77
C ARG A 289 -9.74 0.49 -31.19
N ALA A 290 -9.50 -0.40 -32.14
CA ALA A 290 -8.17 -0.53 -32.71
C ALA A 290 -7.83 0.73 -33.52
N ALA A 291 -6.63 1.29 -33.34
CA ALA A 291 -6.23 2.49 -34.07
C ALA A 291 -6.12 2.21 -35.57
N GLU A 292 -6.67 3.11 -36.39
CA GLU A 292 -6.42 3.08 -37.83
C GLU A 292 -4.96 3.47 -38.09
N MET A 293 -4.29 2.75 -39.00
CA MET A 293 -2.88 3.01 -39.36
C MET A 293 -2.78 4.13 -40.38
#